data_AF-A0AAE4FTF7-F1
#
_entry.id   AF-A0AAE4FTF7-F1
#
_cell.length_a   1.000
_cell.length_b   1.000
_cell.length_c   1.000
_cell.angle_alpha   90.00
_cell.angle_beta   90.00
_cell.angle_gamma   90.00
#
_symmetry.space_group_name_H-M   'P 1'
#
loop_
_entity.id
_entity.type
_entity.pdbx_description
1 polymer ?
#
loop_
_entity_poly.entity_id
_entity_poly.type
_entity_poly.pdbx_seq_one_letter_code
_entity_poly.pdbx_strand_id
1 'polypeptide(L)' 'MVEPTPLQLLSLYRQSHWITNVAFQPIHIVRLDERTGNLFILAGVEESIELQIKPNGELL' A
#
# COMPACT_ATOMS: atom_id res chain seq x y z
N MET A 1 5.20 18.47 2.91
CA MET A 1 5.21 17.00 2.89
C MET A 1 3.77 16.57 3.09
N VAL A 2 3.17 15.88 2.11
CA VAL A 2 1.80 15.38 2.26
C VAL A 2 1.86 14.09 3.08
N GLU A 3 0.97 13.93 4.05
CA GLU A 3 0.92 12.76 4.93
C GLU A 3 -0.26 11.84 4.56
N PRO A 4 -0.12 10.52 4.70
CA PRO A 4 -1.23 9.59 4.52
C PRO A 4 -2.33 9.83 5.56
N THR A 5 -3.58 9.59 5.19
CA THR A 5 -4.69 9.65 6.15
C THR A 5 -4.63 8.47 7.14
N PRO A 6 -5.25 8.58 8.34
CA PRO A 6 -5.35 7.44 9.26
C PRO A 6 -6.02 6.20 8.64
N LEU A 7 -6.99 6.40 7.74
CA LEU A 7 -7.65 5.31 7.01
C LEU A 7 -6.68 4.61 6.05
N GLN A 8 -5.83 5.38 5.37
CA GLN A 8 -4.76 4.83 4.53
C GLN A 8 -3.75 4.04 5.35
N LEU A 9 -3.32 4.55 6.50
CA LEU A 9 -2.36 3.86 7.37
C LEU A 9 -2.91 2.53 7.91
N LEU A 10 -4.19 2.51 8.31
CA LEU A 10 -4.86 1.29 8.74
C LEU A 10 -4.93 0.25 7.61
N SER A 11 -5.31 0.69 6.41
CA SER A 11 -5.38 -0.18 5.23
C SER A 11 -3.99 -0.67 4.82
N LEU A 12 -2.97 0.20 4.83
CA LEU A 12 -1.58 -0.14 4.58
C LEU A 12 -1.08 -1.22 5.54
N TYR A 13 -1.37 -1.11 6.84
CA TYR A 13 -0.97 -2.14 7.82
C TYR A 13 -1.60 -3.50 7.47
N ARG A 14 -2.91 -3.52 7.18
CA ARG A 14 -3.62 -4.76 6.81
C ARG A 14 -3.04 -5.41 5.56
N GLN A 15 -2.80 -4.62 4.52
CA GLN A 15 -2.22 -5.11 3.28
C GLN A 15 -0.78 -5.58 3.48
N SER A 16 0.05 -4.82 4.19
CA SER A 16 1.43 -5.19 4.47
C SER A 16 1.49 -6.50 5.25
N HIS A 17 0.68 -6.63 6.30
CA HIS A 17 0.59 -7.85 7.08
C HIS A 17 0.14 -9.04 6.22
N TRP A 18 -0.88 -8.87 5.37
CA TRP A 18 -1.32 -9.94 4.48
C TRP A 18 -0.21 -10.34 3.49
N ILE A 19 0.44 -9.36 2.86
CA ILE A 19 1.53 -9.59 1.89
C ILE A 19 2.67 -10.39 2.54
N THR A 20 3.12 -9.98 3.73
CA THR A 20 4.29 -10.60 4.37
C THR A 20 3.97 -11.88 5.13
N ASN A 21 2.80 -11.96 5.78
CA ASN A 21 2.46 -13.06 6.69
C ASN A 21 1.58 -14.15 6.05
N VAL A 22 0.88 -13.84 4.95
CA VAL A 22 0.00 -14.80 4.25
C VAL A 22 0.53 -15.13 2.87
N ALA A 23 0.84 -14.11 2.06
CA ALA A 23 1.35 -14.32 0.71
C ALA A 23 2.87 -14.62 0.66
N PHE A 24 3.59 -14.40 1.76
CA PHE A 24 5.04 -14.56 1.89
C PHE A 24 5.81 -13.83 0.77
N GLN A 25 5.34 -12.64 0.39
CA GLN A 25 5.96 -11.82 -0.65
C GLN A 25 6.71 -10.62 -0.03
N PRO A 26 7.83 -10.19 -0.61
CA PRO A 26 8.53 -8.98 -0.19
C PRO A 26 7.75 -7.72 -0.60
N ILE A 27 7.89 -6.65 0.19
CA ILE A 27 7.43 -5.31 -0.16
C ILE A 27 8.65 -4.49 -0.57
N HIS A 28 8.61 -3.92 -1.78
CA HIS A 28 9.72 -3.15 -2.35
C HIS A 28 9.53 -1.65 -2.17
N ILE A 29 8.31 -1.16 -2.38
CA ILE A 29 7.99 0.26 -2.37
C ILE A 29 6.70 0.50 -1.60
N VAL A 30 6.73 1.49 -0.72
CA VAL A 30 5.54 2.11 -0.13
C VAL A 30 5.68 3.62 -0.30
N ARG A 31 4.75 4.24 -1.02
CA ARG A 31 4.86 5.66 -1.39
C ARG A 31 3.49 6.33 -1.42
N LEU A 32 3.40 7.55 -0.90
CA LEU A 32 2.27 8.44 -1.17
C LEU A 32 2.50 9.19 -2.50
N ASP A 33 1.57 9.06 -3.43
CA ASP A 33 1.56 9.87 -4.65
C ASP A 33 0.92 11.24 -4.37
N GLU A 34 1.75 12.29 -4.34
CA GLU A 34 1.29 13.65 -4.05
C GLU A 34 0.36 14.25 -5.12
N ARG A 35 0.30 13.68 -6.34
CA ARG A 35 -0.64 14.14 -7.38
C ARG A 35 -2.06 13.65 -7.15
N THR A 36 -2.20 12.42 -6.66
CA THR A 36 -3.51 11.73 -6.52
C THR A 36 -3.95 11.61 -5.06
N GLY A 37 -3.02 11.68 -4.11
CA GLY A 37 -3.24 11.38 -2.71
C GLY A 37 -3.34 9.88 -2.41
N ASN A 38 -3.10 9.00 -3.39
CA ASN A 38 -3.15 7.56 -3.20
C ASN A 38 -1.84 7.03 -2.59
N LEU A 39 -1.96 6.01 -1.74
CA LEU A 39 -0.81 5.29 -1.20
C LEU A 39 -0.57 4.03 -2.03
N PHE A 40 0.60 3.95 -2.65
CA PHE A 40 1.01 2.88 -3.54
C PHE A 40 1.88 1.85 -2.80
N ILE A 41 1.63 0.57 -3.06
CA ILE A 41 2.44 -0.55 -2.57
C ILE A 41 2.87 -1.38 -3.78
N LEU A 42 4.18 -1.59 -3.93
CA LEU A 42 4.75 -2.57 -4.86
C LEU A 42 5.32 -3.75 -4.07
N ALA A 43 4.88 -4.96 -4.39
CA ALA A 43 5.29 -6.18 -3.73
C ALA A 43 5.37 -7.36 -4.71
N GLY A 44 6.00 -8.45 -4.24
CA GLY A 44 6.13 -9.69 -5.01
C GLY A 44 7.53 -9.94 -5.55
N VAL A 45 7.91 -11.21 -5.67
CA VAL A 45 9.22 -11.61 -6.23
C VAL A 45 9.37 -11.23 -7.71
N GLU A 46 8.27 -11.27 -8.47
CA GLU A 46 8.21 -10.82 -9.87
C GLU A 46 7.43 -9.49 -10.00
N GLU A 47 7.40 -8.66 -8.95
CA GLU A 47 6.72 -7.34 -8.94
C GLU A 47 5.23 -7.37 -9.36
N SER A 48 4.55 -8.49 -9.18
CA SER A 48 3.18 -8.70 -9.68
C SER A 48 2.08 -8.14 -8.80
N ILE A 49 2.39 -7.62 -7.60
CA ILE A 49 1.42 -7.07 -6.67
C ILE A 49 1.57 -5.55 -6.64
N GLU A 50 0.67 -4.88 -7.35
CA GLU A 50 0.49 -3.43 -7.31
C GLU A 50 -0.83 -3.11 -6.60
N LEU A 51 -0.76 -2.38 -5.50
CA LEU A 51 -1.94 -1.94 -4.75
C LEU A 51 -1.95 -0.42 -4.62
N GLN A 52 -3.13 0.15 -4.73
CA GLN A 52 -3.37 1.57 -4.45
C GLN A 52 -4.44 1.74 -3.38
N ILE A 53 -4.15 2.57 -2.38
CA ILE A 53 -5.07 2.88 -1.29
C ILE A 53 -5.47 4.35 -1.40
N LYS A 54 -6.76 4.58 -1.68
CA LYS A 54 -7.35 5.93 -1.75
C LYS A 54 -7.30 6.64 -0.38
N PRO A 55 -7.45 7.98 -0.32
CA PRO A 55 -7.52 8.72 0.94
C PRO A 55 -8.57 8.23 1.94
N ASN A 56 -9.64 7.57 1.46
CA ASN A 56 -10.69 6.98 2.30
C ASN A 56 -10.34 5.56 2.81
N GLY A 57 -9.17 5.01 2.47
CA GLY A 57 -8.71 3.67 2.89
C GLY A 57 -9.15 2.52 1.98
N GLU A 58 -9.93 2.79 0.93
CA GLU A 58 -10.33 1.76 -0.04
C GLU A 58 -9.18 1.37 -0.97
N LEU A 59 -9.15 0.10 -1.35
CA LEU A 59 -8.25 -0.41 -2.38
C LEU A 59 -8.79 -0.13 -3.78
N LEU A 60 -7.88 0.15 -4.70
CA LEU A 60 -8.07 0.22 -6.14
C LEU A 60 -7.49 -1.03 -6.81
#